data_AF-A0A1Q3H5A5-F1
#
_entry.id   AF-A0A1Q3H5A5-F1
#
_cell.length_a   1.000
_cell.length_b   1.000
_cell.length_c   1.000
_cell.angle_alpha   90.00
_cell.angle_beta   90.00
_cell.angle_gamma   90.00
#
_symmetry.space_group_name_H-M   'P 1'
#
loop_
_entity.id
_entity.type
_entity.pdbx_description
1 polymer ?
#
loop_
_entity_poly.entity_id
_entity_poly.type
_entity_poly.pdbx_seq_one_letter_code
_entity_poly.pdbx_strand_id
1 'polypeptide(L)'
;MSSREIISAAQVDDRLFVLGDGKGGVPAPVSIDSQQIRALNLVHALFELGKLKKDDGLCVVGAGFAGLTVAAYAAARGARVTVLEKRVSPLKLQRECGHRWIQPYAVAWPEYSLDFADANFPVLNWQAGLAQDVVAQVEWRWEALRARFDIQVETLVTGVRPEGSIVHYTDSSGTPRELRVAATVVAVGFGLEAHGSYWEEDGFEAPRLRGHLKFAIVGLGDGALADVLRIRLGKPEKWLTEAARLLEPMREELSDIENPLFLRQGEAFSEPLERGYEKLQPALMKALDPLFRHRIRSDTHVTLLGTEHSPFSARANALNRVLLWALLKMDTAGFQYVPIQKKSEPEEAGKNTVRYVDASGTTKELTAHHLIRRFGPTEETLKQQFPKLAEGLTGRQLVTGDRSVWVDGPELALRPSDASRDLVSMYIVLDEAELQRAKAKRFVDCRCAWWLEDRYARFLAENSHLVEHLIKLRERKDPRPPSGSGSPFNACRVRIARERLDAVGSMFQVLDDFLIEFIPEDEP
;
A
#
# COMPACT_ATOMS: atom_id res chain seq x y z
N MET A 1 -10.65 -13.41 13.66
CA MET A 1 -12.09 -13.02 13.59
C MET A 1 -12.82 -14.05 12.74
N SER A 2 -14.02 -14.49 13.12
CA SER A 2 -14.84 -15.42 12.35
C SER A 2 -15.54 -14.73 11.17
N SER A 3 -15.91 -15.49 10.14
CA SER A 3 -16.64 -14.95 8.97
C SER A 3 -17.98 -14.31 9.33
N ARG A 4 -18.65 -14.78 10.38
CA ARG A 4 -19.89 -14.15 10.88
C ARG A 4 -19.64 -12.75 11.45
N GLU A 5 -18.57 -12.58 12.21
CA GLU A 5 -18.18 -11.27 12.77
C GLU A 5 -17.78 -10.30 11.66
N ILE A 6 -17.01 -10.77 10.66
CA ILE A 6 -16.63 -9.96 9.49
C ILE A 6 -17.88 -9.45 8.75
N ILE A 7 -18.82 -10.35 8.47
CA ILE A 7 -20.07 -9.99 7.78
C ILE A 7 -20.91 -9.05 8.63
N SER A 8 -21.11 -9.35 9.92
CA SER A 8 -21.90 -8.51 10.82
C SER A 8 -21.38 -7.07 10.90
N ALA A 9 -20.07 -6.88 10.79
CA ALA A 9 -19.45 -5.55 10.84
C ALA A 9 -19.45 -4.81 9.50
N ALA A 10 -19.41 -5.51 8.37
CA ALA A 10 -19.44 -4.90 7.03
C ALA A 10 -20.85 -4.74 6.45
N GLN A 11 -21.80 -5.59 6.85
CA GLN A 11 -23.14 -5.63 6.29
C GLN A 11 -23.95 -4.41 6.74
N VAL A 12 -24.58 -3.71 5.79
CA VAL A 12 -25.52 -2.60 6.01
C VAL A 12 -26.95 -3.04 5.77
N ASP A 13 -27.17 -3.85 4.73
CA ASP A 13 -28.44 -4.47 4.33
C ASP A 13 -28.18 -5.94 3.93
N ASP A 14 -29.21 -6.75 3.65
CA ASP A 14 -29.09 -8.18 3.32
C ASP A 14 -28.02 -8.46 2.26
N ARG A 15 -27.91 -7.57 1.28
CA ARG A 15 -27.01 -7.68 0.11
C ARG A 15 -26.03 -6.52 -0.04
N LEU A 16 -26.00 -5.58 0.90
CA LEU A 16 -25.15 -4.40 0.84
C LEU A 16 -24.09 -4.44 1.93
N PHE A 17 -22.82 -4.36 1.52
CA PHE A 17 -21.66 -4.38 2.40
C PHE A 17 -20.81 -3.15 2.16
N VAL A 18 -20.18 -2.62 3.20
CA VAL A 18 -19.33 -1.43 3.13
C VAL A 18 -17.95 -1.76 3.66
N LEU A 19 -16.94 -1.48 2.85
CA LEU A 19 -15.53 -1.51 3.22
C LEU A 19 -15.08 -0.09 3.56
N GLY A 20 -14.97 0.20 4.84
CA GLY A 20 -14.45 1.47 5.36
C GLY A 20 -13.87 1.32 6.76
N ASP A 21 -13.24 2.38 7.27
CA ASP A 21 -13.25 2.62 8.72
C ASP A 21 -14.55 3.36 9.02
N GLY A 22 -15.40 2.77 9.86
CA GLY A 22 -16.65 3.34 10.30
C GLY A 22 -16.84 3.09 11.79
N LYS A 23 -16.54 4.08 12.64
CA LYS A 23 -16.93 4.20 14.06
C LYS A 23 -17.22 2.90 14.84
N GLY A 24 -16.26 2.40 15.62
CA GLY A 24 -16.57 1.33 16.57
C GLY A 24 -15.46 0.79 17.48
N GLY A 25 -14.43 1.57 17.79
CA GLY A 25 -13.31 1.11 18.63
C GLY A 25 -12.04 1.88 18.33
N VAL A 26 -10.94 1.53 19.01
CA VAL A 26 -9.61 2.15 18.81
C VAL A 26 -9.33 2.24 17.30
N PRO A 27 -9.14 3.45 16.73
CA PRO A 27 -8.96 3.60 15.30
C PRO A 27 -7.66 2.91 14.89
N ALA A 28 -7.75 1.78 14.19
CA ALA A 28 -6.58 1.17 13.59
C ALA A 28 -6.07 2.09 12.48
N PRO A 29 -4.74 2.31 12.36
CA PRO A 29 -4.18 3.09 11.28
C PRO A 29 -4.63 2.52 9.93
N VAL A 30 -5.07 3.39 9.03
CA VAL A 30 -5.54 2.95 7.72
C VAL A 30 -4.44 3.10 6.68
N SER A 31 -4.03 1.97 6.12
CA SER A 31 -3.05 1.85 5.06
C SER A 31 -3.65 1.11 3.86
N ILE A 32 -2.85 0.98 2.79
CA ILE A 32 -3.24 0.19 1.62
C ILE A 32 -3.36 -1.30 2.00
N ASP A 33 -2.40 -1.83 2.75
CA ASP A 33 -2.41 -3.24 3.14
C ASP A 33 -3.62 -3.56 4.03
N SER A 34 -3.97 -2.70 5.00
CA SER A 34 -5.15 -2.93 5.86
C SER A 34 -6.47 -2.82 5.10
N GLN A 35 -6.51 -2.07 3.99
CA GLN A 35 -7.64 -2.05 3.07
C GLN A 35 -7.76 -3.36 2.27
N GLN A 36 -6.66 -3.89 1.76
CA GLN A 36 -6.66 -5.15 1.02
C GLN A 36 -6.98 -6.36 1.92
N ILE A 37 -6.44 -6.40 3.15
CA ILE A 37 -6.77 -7.44 4.14
C ILE A 37 -8.27 -7.47 4.42
N ARG A 38 -8.89 -6.30 4.67
CA ARG A 38 -10.35 -6.21 4.88
C ARG A 38 -11.14 -6.68 3.66
N ALA A 39 -10.69 -6.32 2.45
CA ALA A 39 -11.31 -6.78 1.21
C ALA A 39 -11.25 -8.31 1.04
N LEU A 40 -10.08 -8.91 1.25
CA LEU A 40 -9.87 -10.35 1.17
C LEU A 40 -10.75 -11.10 2.18
N ASN A 41 -10.74 -10.64 3.43
CA ASN A 41 -11.51 -11.25 4.52
C ASN A 41 -13.02 -11.14 4.27
N LEU A 42 -13.51 -10.00 3.77
CA LEU A 42 -14.92 -9.83 3.43
C LEU A 42 -15.37 -10.80 2.34
N VAL A 43 -14.63 -10.87 1.23
CA VAL A 43 -14.94 -11.79 0.14
C VAL A 43 -14.84 -13.24 0.63
N HIS A 44 -13.84 -13.57 1.46
CA HIS A 44 -13.74 -14.90 2.05
C HIS A 44 -15.04 -15.28 2.79
N ALA A 45 -15.47 -14.42 3.70
CA ALA A 45 -16.66 -14.60 4.52
C ALA A 45 -17.97 -14.65 3.71
N LEU A 46 -18.09 -13.85 2.64
CA LEU A 46 -19.27 -13.87 1.76
C LEU A 46 -19.49 -15.24 1.12
N PHE A 47 -18.41 -15.87 0.64
CA PHE A 47 -18.49 -17.20 0.04
C PHE A 47 -18.65 -18.30 1.09
N GLU A 48 -17.93 -18.24 2.19
CA GLU A 48 -18.02 -19.26 3.26
C GLU A 48 -19.44 -19.35 3.83
N LEU A 49 -20.10 -18.19 4.02
CA LEU A 49 -21.48 -18.14 4.51
C LEU A 49 -22.53 -18.28 3.39
N GLY A 50 -22.11 -18.53 2.14
CA GLY A 50 -23.01 -18.71 0.99
C GLY A 50 -23.82 -17.47 0.60
N LYS A 51 -23.41 -16.27 1.05
CA LYS A 51 -23.96 -14.97 0.64
C LYS A 51 -23.52 -14.56 -0.76
N LEU A 52 -22.42 -15.14 -1.25
CA LEU A 52 -21.98 -15.08 -2.63
C LEU A 52 -21.54 -16.48 -3.06
N LYS A 53 -21.86 -16.89 -4.28
CA LYS A 53 -21.50 -18.20 -4.84
C LYS A 53 -20.81 -18.04 -6.18
N LYS A 54 -20.28 -19.15 -6.69
CA LYS A 54 -19.83 -19.23 -8.08
C LYS A 54 -20.98 -18.83 -9.01
N ASP A 55 -20.65 -18.07 -10.04
CA ASP A 55 -21.59 -17.53 -11.03
C ASP A 55 -22.63 -16.55 -10.46
N ASP A 56 -22.50 -16.08 -9.21
CA ASP A 56 -23.31 -14.95 -8.74
C ASP A 56 -22.75 -13.62 -9.27
N GLY A 57 -23.64 -12.65 -9.47
CA GLY A 57 -23.24 -11.28 -9.79
C GLY A 57 -22.80 -10.53 -8.52
N LEU A 58 -21.68 -9.82 -8.60
CA LEU A 58 -21.16 -8.93 -7.56
C LEU A 58 -20.93 -7.52 -8.15
N CYS A 59 -21.53 -6.52 -7.53
CA CYS A 59 -21.23 -5.12 -7.83
C CYS A 59 -20.21 -4.58 -6.83
N VAL A 60 -19.13 -3.95 -7.31
CA VAL A 60 -18.15 -3.24 -6.47
C VAL A 60 -18.19 -1.77 -6.80
N VAL A 61 -18.44 -0.91 -5.80
CA VAL A 61 -18.48 0.55 -5.96
C VAL A 61 -17.18 1.16 -5.44
N GLY A 62 -16.37 1.71 -6.34
CA GLY A 62 -15.05 2.28 -6.08
C GLY A 62 -13.91 1.37 -6.55
N ALA A 63 -13.01 1.91 -7.37
CA ALA A 63 -11.84 1.23 -7.92
C ALA A 63 -10.52 1.68 -7.25
N GLY A 64 -10.56 1.80 -5.92
CA GLY A 64 -9.38 1.92 -5.06
C GLY A 64 -8.75 0.54 -4.75
N PHE A 65 -7.67 0.50 -3.95
CA PHE A 65 -7.01 -0.76 -3.57
C PHE A 65 -7.96 -1.80 -2.97
N ALA A 66 -8.86 -1.37 -2.07
CA ALA A 66 -9.87 -2.26 -1.49
C ALA A 66 -10.82 -2.83 -2.57
N GLY A 67 -11.41 -1.97 -3.40
CA GLY A 67 -12.39 -2.37 -4.40
C GLY A 67 -11.80 -3.27 -5.48
N LEU A 68 -10.62 -2.95 -5.99
CA LEU A 68 -9.91 -3.83 -6.94
C LEU A 68 -9.59 -5.19 -6.31
N THR A 69 -9.22 -5.21 -5.03
CA THR A 69 -8.95 -6.48 -4.31
C THR A 69 -10.21 -7.31 -4.13
N VAL A 70 -11.34 -6.70 -3.76
CA VAL A 70 -12.65 -7.38 -3.73
C VAL A 70 -12.96 -7.99 -5.09
N ALA A 71 -12.85 -7.17 -6.14
CA ALA A 71 -13.19 -7.58 -7.48
C ALA A 71 -12.32 -8.75 -7.97
N ALA A 72 -11.00 -8.60 -7.86
CA ALA A 72 -10.05 -9.63 -8.25
C ALA A 72 -10.24 -10.94 -7.49
N TYR A 73 -10.39 -10.88 -6.16
CA TYR A 73 -10.50 -12.08 -5.35
C TYR A 73 -11.86 -12.77 -5.52
N ALA A 74 -12.96 -12.02 -5.64
CA ALA A 74 -14.28 -12.60 -5.88
C ALA A 74 -14.37 -13.24 -7.28
N ALA A 75 -13.81 -12.59 -8.29
CA ALA A 75 -13.75 -13.12 -9.65
C ALA A 75 -12.89 -14.39 -9.72
N ALA A 76 -11.77 -14.43 -9.02
CA ALA A 76 -10.92 -15.62 -8.93
C ALA A 76 -11.60 -16.79 -8.19
N ARG A 77 -12.63 -16.51 -7.37
CA ARG A 77 -13.53 -17.51 -6.77
C ARG A 77 -14.77 -17.82 -7.62
N GLY A 78 -14.84 -17.27 -8.83
CA GLY A 78 -15.84 -17.57 -9.84
C GLY A 78 -17.10 -16.69 -9.82
N ALA A 79 -17.11 -15.56 -9.10
CA ALA A 79 -18.21 -14.59 -9.22
C ALA A 79 -18.11 -13.77 -10.52
N ARG A 80 -19.25 -13.34 -11.08
CA ARG A 80 -19.30 -12.34 -12.17
C ARG A 80 -19.22 -10.95 -11.55
N VAL A 81 -18.17 -10.20 -11.87
CA VAL A 81 -17.90 -8.94 -11.17
C VAL A 81 -18.06 -7.74 -12.10
N THR A 82 -18.73 -6.71 -11.62
CA THR A 82 -18.76 -5.37 -12.22
C THR A 82 -18.25 -4.34 -11.22
N VAL A 83 -17.25 -3.55 -11.63
CA VAL A 83 -16.69 -2.45 -10.85
C VAL A 83 -17.23 -1.12 -11.39
N LEU A 84 -17.77 -0.28 -10.52
CA LEU A 84 -18.25 1.07 -10.83
C LEU A 84 -17.31 2.10 -10.22
N GLU A 85 -16.67 2.94 -11.04
CA GLU A 85 -15.73 3.99 -10.62
C GLU A 85 -16.18 5.36 -11.14
N LYS A 86 -16.13 6.37 -10.26
CA LYS A 86 -16.53 7.74 -10.61
C LYS A 86 -15.48 8.49 -11.42
N ARG A 87 -14.21 8.09 -11.34
CA ARG A 87 -13.09 8.68 -12.08
C ARG A 87 -12.89 7.96 -13.40
N VAL A 88 -12.09 8.57 -14.28
CA VAL A 88 -11.72 8.04 -15.60
C VAL A 88 -10.91 6.74 -15.55
N SER A 89 -10.35 6.41 -14.39
CA SER A 89 -9.47 5.25 -14.23
C SER A 89 -9.37 4.83 -12.77
N PRO A 90 -9.14 3.54 -12.48
CA PRO A 90 -8.77 3.06 -11.14
C PRO A 90 -7.58 3.79 -10.53
N LEU A 91 -7.45 3.77 -9.20
CA LEU A 91 -6.27 4.24 -8.43
C LEU A 91 -5.78 5.67 -8.74
N LYS A 92 -6.63 6.51 -9.35
CA LYS A 92 -6.24 7.81 -9.91
C LYS A 92 -5.52 8.73 -8.92
N LEU A 93 -5.95 8.75 -7.66
CA LEU A 93 -5.35 9.62 -6.63
C LEU A 93 -3.91 9.23 -6.32
N GLN A 94 -3.63 7.92 -6.19
CA GLN A 94 -2.30 7.43 -5.86
C GLN A 94 -1.38 7.43 -7.08
N ARG A 95 -1.92 7.32 -8.30
CA ARG A 95 -1.14 7.35 -9.54
C ARG A 95 -0.38 8.66 -9.72
N GLU A 96 -0.93 9.77 -9.24
CA GLU A 96 -0.36 11.12 -9.39
C GLU A 96 0.49 11.53 -8.18
N CYS A 97 0.75 10.61 -7.25
CA CYS A 97 1.43 10.87 -6.00
C CYS A 97 2.89 10.40 -6.05
N GLY A 98 3.82 11.31 -6.31
CA GLY A 98 5.24 11.00 -6.51
C GLY A 98 6.11 11.06 -5.26
N HIS A 99 5.55 11.46 -4.11
CA HIS A 99 6.32 11.77 -2.89
C HIS A 99 5.99 10.89 -1.69
N ARG A 100 4.94 10.05 -1.76
CA ARG A 100 4.54 9.16 -0.66
C ARG A 100 5.19 7.80 -0.81
N TRP A 101 6.09 7.46 0.11
CA TRP A 101 6.60 6.10 0.23
C TRP A 101 5.57 5.23 0.94
N ILE A 102 5.28 4.07 0.36
CA ILE A 102 4.33 3.10 0.86
C ILE A 102 5.11 1.84 1.21
N GLN A 103 4.93 1.38 2.44
CA GLN A 103 5.58 0.18 2.95
C GLN A 103 4.54 -0.78 3.55
N PRO A 104 4.44 -2.05 3.08
CA PRO A 104 3.33 -2.93 3.48
C PRO A 104 3.27 -3.19 4.99
N TYR A 105 4.40 -3.19 5.69
CA TYR A 105 4.48 -3.54 7.10
C TYR A 105 4.60 -2.33 8.03
N ALA A 106 4.58 -1.09 7.51
CA ALA A 106 4.79 0.11 8.33
C ALA A 106 3.75 0.28 9.46
N VAL A 107 2.49 -0.06 9.20
CA VAL A 107 1.43 -0.01 10.22
C VAL A 107 1.55 -1.12 11.25
N ALA A 108 2.07 -2.28 10.84
CA ALA A 108 2.18 -3.47 11.68
C ALA A 108 3.53 -3.55 12.41
N TRP A 109 4.43 -2.59 12.21
CA TRP A 109 5.62 -2.45 13.03
C TRP A 109 5.23 -2.01 14.45
N PRO A 110 5.86 -2.51 15.52
CA PRO A 110 7.05 -3.38 15.56
C PRO A 110 6.76 -4.88 15.47
N GLU A 111 5.50 -5.31 15.39
CA GLU A 111 5.14 -6.74 15.34
C GLU A 111 5.75 -7.43 14.11
N TYR A 112 5.87 -6.73 12.99
CA TYR A 112 6.52 -7.23 11.77
C TYR A 112 7.70 -6.35 11.35
N SER A 113 8.77 -7.00 10.87
CA SER A 113 9.93 -6.31 10.29
C SER A 113 9.55 -5.62 8.97
N LEU A 114 10.24 -4.51 8.69
CA LEU A 114 10.15 -3.80 7.41
C LEU A 114 11.10 -4.34 6.34
N ASP A 115 11.82 -5.44 6.59
CA ASP A 115 12.70 -6.06 5.59
C ASP A 115 11.92 -6.80 4.48
N PHE A 116 10.64 -7.10 4.72
CA PHE A 116 9.76 -7.64 3.69
C PHE A 116 9.30 -6.52 2.75
N ALA A 117 9.79 -6.56 1.51
CA ALA A 117 9.39 -5.61 0.49
C ALA A 117 7.97 -5.89 -0.03
N ASP A 118 7.57 -7.16 -0.12
CA ASP A 118 6.29 -7.61 -0.69
C ASP A 118 5.15 -7.59 0.33
N ALA A 119 3.97 -7.11 -0.08
CA ALA A 119 2.76 -7.14 0.75
C ALA A 119 2.19 -8.57 0.98
N ASN A 120 2.65 -9.55 0.20
CA ASN A 120 2.32 -10.96 0.26
C ASN A 120 0.80 -11.25 0.12
N PHE A 121 0.12 -10.55 -0.79
CA PHE A 121 -1.30 -10.78 -1.07
C PHE A 121 -1.52 -11.82 -2.19
N PRO A 122 -2.59 -12.65 -2.09
CA PRO A 122 -2.90 -13.67 -3.11
C PRO A 122 -3.36 -13.06 -4.44
N VAL A 123 -3.89 -11.83 -4.41
CA VAL A 123 -4.22 -11.04 -5.61
C VAL A 123 -3.66 -9.64 -5.43
N LEU A 124 -3.29 -9.00 -6.54
CA LEU A 124 -2.83 -7.61 -6.55
C LEU A 124 -1.68 -7.35 -5.55
N ASN A 125 -0.74 -8.29 -5.44
CA ASN A 125 0.46 -8.13 -4.63
C ASN A 125 1.30 -6.95 -5.15
N TRP A 126 2.05 -6.31 -4.26
CA TRP A 126 2.92 -5.18 -4.59
C TRP A 126 4.09 -5.12 -3.62
N GLN A 127 5.15 -4.45 -4.04
CA GLN A 127 6.35 -4.18 -3.27
C GLN A 127 6.41 -2.73 -2.83
N ALA A 128 7.07 -2.49 -1.71
CA ALA A 128 7.46 -1.19 -1.19
C ALA A 128 7.93 -0.24 -2.29
N GLY A 129 7.44 1.00 -2.28
CA GLY A 129 7.75 1.95 -3.34
C GLY A 129 7.08 3.30 -3.14
N LEU A 130 7.31 4.24 -4.05
CA LEU A 130 6.49 5.44 -4.14
C LEU A 130 5.07 5.05 -4.52
N ALA A 131 4.09 5.86 -4.13
CA ALA A 131 2.68 5.56 -4.37
C ALA A 131 2.38 5.30 -5.85
N GLN A 132 2.94 6.11 -6.75
CA GLN A 132 2.85 5.89 -8.20
C GLN A 132 3.44 4.53 -8.65
N ASP A 133 4.54 4.08 -8.05
CA ASP A 133 5.21 2.83 -8.41
C ASP A 133 4.40 1.62 -7.90
N VAL A 134 3.85 1.74 -6.69
CA VAL A 134 2.92 0.74 -6.13
C VAL A 134 1.66 0.63 -6.99
N VAL A 135 1.13 1.76 -7.46
CA VAL A 135 0.00 1.77 -8.39
C VAL A 135 0.34 1.06 -9.69
N ALA A 136 1.48 1.36 -10.32
CA ALA A 136 1.91 0.69 -11.55
C ALA A 136 2.02 -0.85 -11.37
N GLN A 137 2.56 -1.30 -10.24
CA GLN A 137 2.65 -2.72 -9.90
C GLN A 137 1.28 -3.39 -9.74
N VAL A 138 0.31 -2.69 -9.13
CA VAL A 138 -1.05 -3.20 -8.95
C VAL A 138 -1.84 -3.17 -10.24
N GLU A 139 -1.71 -2.11 -11.05
CA GLU A 139 -2.37 -1.97 -12.34
C GLU A 139 -1.96 -3.07 -13.31
N TRP A 140 -0.66 -3.35 -13.40
CA TRP A 140 -0.16 -4.44 -14.25
C TRP A 140 -0.83 -5.80 -13.91
N ARG A 141 -0.95 -6.11 -12.61
CA ARG A 141 -1.63 -7.35 -12.16
C ARG A 141 -3.14 -7.27 -12.34
N TRP A 142 -3.73 -6.10 -12.11
CA TRP A 142 -5.16 -5.87 -12.28
C TRP A 142 -5.59 -6.13 -13.71
N GLU A 143 -4.86 -5.60 -14.70
CA GLU A 143 -5.20 -5.80 -16.11
C GLU A 143 -5.16 -7.29 -16.51
N ALA A 144 -4.17 -8.04 -16.02
CA ALA A 144 -4.09 -9.48 -16.24
C ALA A 144 -5.29 -10.24 -15.63
N LEU A 145 -5.67 -9.91 -14.39
CA LEU A 145 -6.80 -10.55 -13.70
C LEU A 145 -8.14 -10.14 -14.32
N ARG A 146 -8.28 -8.86 -14.71
CA ARG A 146 -9.47 -8.33 -15.38
C ARG A 146 -9.72 -9.08 -16.69
N ALA A 147 -8.69 -9.23 -17.52
CA ALA A 147 -8.80 -9.97 -18.77
C ALA A 147 -9.08 -11.46 -18.53
N ARG A 148 -8.37 -12.09 -17.58
CA ARG A 148 -8.53 -13.52 -17.28
C ARG A 148 -9.94 -13.89 -16.79
N PHE A 149 -10.56 -13.03 -15.98
CA PHE A 149 -11.85 -13.31 -15.35
C PHE A 149 -13.01 -12.49 -15.91
N ASP A 150 -12.81 -11.81 -17.04
CA ASP A 150 -13.82 -10.96 -17.68
C ASP A 150 -14.50 -9.96 -16.71
N ILE A 151 -13.68 -9.31 -15.88
CA ILE A 151 -14.19 -8.36 -14.89
C ILE A 151 -14.59 -7.07 -15.62
N GLN A 152 -15.88 -6.72 -15.52
CA GLN A 152 -16.42 -5.51 -16.14
C GLN A 152 -16.06 -4.28 -15.32
N VAL A 153 -15.65 -3.20 -15.98
CA VAL A 153 -15.29 -1.94 -15.31
C VAL A 153 -15.97 -0.77 -16.02
N GLU A 154 -16.87 -0.11 -15.30
CA GLU A 154 -17.54 1.11 -15.74
C GLU A 154 -16.90 2.31 -15.04
N THR A 155 -16.41 3.27 -15.82
CA THR A 155 -15.76 4.48 -15.34
C THR A 155 -16.65 5.70 -15.55
N LEU A 156 -16.32 6.82 -14.89
CA LEU A 156 -17.14 8.05 -14.93
C LEU A 156 -18.60 7.82 -14.48
N VAL A 157 -18.82 6.81 -13.64
CA VAL A 157 -20.15 6.45 -13.15
C VAL A 157 -20.60 7.44 -12.08
N THR A 158 -21.87 7.84 -12.16
CA THR A 158 -22.54 8.70 -11.16
C THR A 158 -23.83 8.06 -10.65
N GLY A 159 -24.42 8.62 -9.58
CA GLY A 159 -25.76 8.25 -9.14
C GLY A 159 -25.93 6.80 -8.66
N VAL A 160 -24.86 6.13 -8.20
CA VAL A 160 -24.92 4.72 -7.78
C VAL A 160 -25.85 4.55 -6.58
N ARG A 161 -26.88 3.71 -6.74
CA ARG A 161 -27.92 3.43 -5.74
C ARG A 161 -28.24 1.94 -5.71
N PRO A 162 -27.73 1.19 -4.73
CA PRO A 162 -28.13 -0.18 -4.47
C PRO A 162 -29.57 -0.24 -3.92
N GLU A 163 -30.41 -1.12 -4.46
CA GLU A 163 -31.79 -1.39 -4.03
C GLU A 163 -32.07 -2.90 -4.12
N GLY A 164 -31.92 -3.60 -2.98
CA GLY A 164 -32.07 -5.05 -2.91
C GLY A 164 -31.07 -5.78 -3.82
N SER A 165 -31.56 -6.43 -4.87
CA SER A 165 -30.76 -7.16 -5.85
C SER A 165 -30.39 -6.35 -7.09
N ILE A 166 -30.81 -5.08 -7.17
CA ILE A 166 -30.59 -4.21 -8.32
C ILE A 166 -29.69 -3.05 -7.88
N VAL A 167 -28.66 -2.76 -8.67
CA VAL A 167 -27.86 -1.55 -8.53
C VAL A 167 -28.20 -0.63 -9.68
N HIS A 168 -28.78 0.52 -9.36
CA HIS A 168 -29.01 1.59 -10.32
C HIS A 168 -27.78 2.49 -10.38
N TYR A 169 -27.38 2.92 -11.57
CA TYR A 169 -26.31 3.89 -11.75
C TYR A 169 -26.50 4.67 -13.06
N THR A 170 -25.74 5.74 -13.23
CA THR A 170 -25.69 6.51 -14.47
C THR A 170 -24.32 6.32 -15.08
N ASP A 171 -24.27 5.83 -16.32
CA ASP A 171 -23.01 5.60 -17.04
C ASP A 171 -22.35 6.92 -17.49
N SER A 172 -21.18 6.80 -18.13
CA SER A 172 -20.40 7.93 -18.63
C SER A 172 -21.13 8.79 -19.66
N SER A 173 -22.20 8.27 -20.30
CA SER A 173 -23.02 8.99 -21.27
C SER A 173 -24.20 9.74 -20.63
N GLY A 174 -24.39 9.62 -19.31
CA GLY A 174 -25.56 10.14 -18.62
C GLY A 174 -26.79 9.22 -18.72
N THR A 175 -26.63 7.99 -19.22
CA THR A 175 -27.73 7.04 -19.39
C THR A 175 -27.93 6.24 -18.09
N PRO A 176 -29.16 6.18 -17.54
CA PRO A 176 -29.49 5.29 -16.43
C PRO A 176 -29.30 3.82 -16.82
N ARG A 177 -28.67 3.05 -15.92
CA ARG A 177 -28.39 1.62 -16.06
C ARG A 177 -28.81 0.87 -14.81
N GLU A 178 -29.03 -0.43 -14.99
CA GLU A 178 -29.37 -1.35 -13.90
C GLU A 178 -28.48 -2.59 -13.99
N LEU A 179 -28.03 -3.06 -12.83
CA LEU A 179 -27.26 -4.29 -12.70
C LEU A 179 -27.91 -5.21 -11.67
N ARG A 180 -28.20 -6.45 -12.04
CA ARG A 180 -28.73 -7.46 -11.11
C ARG A 180 -27.59 -8.23 -10.46
N VAL A 181 -27.52 -8.22 -9.13
CA VAL A 181 -26.45 -8.82 -8.35
C VAL A 181 -26.95 -9.56 -7.11
N ALA A 182 -26.17 -10.53 -6.66
CA ALA A 182 -26.37 -11.20 -5.38
C ALA A 182 -25.88 -10.34 -4.22
N ALA A 183 -24.79 -9.58 -4.42
CA ALA A 183 -24.21 -8.69 -3.43
C ALA A 183 -23.67 -7.40 -4.05
N THR A 184 -23.63 -6.34 -3.24
CA THR A 184 -22.97 -5.06 -3.55
C THR A 184 -21.97 -4.74 -2.44
N VAL A 185 -20.73 -4.43 -2.81
CA VAL A 185 -19.68 -3.99 -1.90
C VAL A 185 -19.29 -2.56 -2.24
N VAL A 186 -19.44 -1.65 -1.27
CA VAL A 186 -19.03 -0.25 -1.41
C VAL A 186 -17.64 -0.08 -0.80
N ALA A 187 -16.65 0.17 -1.65
CA ALA A 187 -15.22 0.23 -1.34
C ALA A 187 -14.60 1.59 -1.72
N VAL A 188 -15.29 2.67 -1.36
CA VAL A 188 -14.99 4.05 -1.77
C VAL A 188 -13.83 4.70 -1.01
N GLY A 189 -13.26 3.98 -0.03
CA GLY A 189 -12.17 4.46 0.81
C GLY A 189 -12.54 5.72 1.60
N PHE A 190 -11.54 6.53 1.92
CA PHE A 190 -11.67 7.72 2.78
C PHE A 190 -12.06 8.99 2.02
N GLY A 191 -12.34 8.87 0.70
CA GLY A 191 -12.63 10.03 -0.13
C GLY A 191 -11.50 11.07 -0.15
N LEU A 192 -11.83 12.29 -0.58
CA LEU A 192 -10.94 13.44 -0.45
C LEU A 192 -11.18 14.09 0.92
N GLU A 193 -10.11 14.46 1.62
CA GLU A 193 -10.24 15.37 2.77
C GLU A 193 -10.75 16.73 2.27
N ALA A 194 -11.50 17.45 3.10
CA ALA A 194 -12.09 18.74 2.72
C ALA A 194 -11.06 19.84 2.34
N HIS A 195 -9.77 19.63 2.61
CA HIS A 195 -8.72 20.64 2.55
C HIS A 195 -7.46 20.18 1.80
N GLY A 196 -7.64 19.47 0.68
CA GLY A 196 -6.55 18.93 -0.14
C GLY A 196 -6.29 17.46 0.17
N SER A 197 -5.93 16.67 -0.85
CA SER A 197 -5.78 15.23 -0.66
C SER A 197 -4.47 14.90 0.06
N TYR A 198 -4.46 13.84 0.88
CA TYR A 198 -3.21 13.23 1.35
C TYR A 198 -2.30 12.78 0.19
N TRP A 199 -2.90 12.47 -0.96
CA TRP A 199 -2.22 11.99 -2.16
C TRP A 199 -1.80 13.10 -3.13
N GLU A 200 -2.21 14.34 -2.87
CA GLU A 200 -1.94 15.47 -3.76
C GLU A 200 -0.46 15.86 -3.74
N GLU A 201 0.13 16.06 -4.91
CA GLU A 201 1.53 16.44 -5.06
C GLU A 201 1.80 17.83 -4.48
N ASP A 202 2.85 17.96 -3.64
CA ASP A 202 3.11 19.20 -2.91
C ASP A 202 4.60 19.61 -2.82
N GLY A 203 5.53 18.68 -3.12
CA GLY A 203 6.97 18.93 -3.15
C GLY A 203 7.59 19.41 -1.83
N PHE A 204 6.97 19.19 -0.67
CA PHE A 204 7.47 19.74 0.60
C PHE A 204 8.79 19.14 1.06
N GLU A 205 9.17 17.96 0.56
CA GLU A 205 10.44 17.30 0.85
C GLU A 205 11.63 17.83 0.04
N ALA A 206 11.42 18.74 -0.92
CA ALA A 206 12.49 19.33 -1.71
C ALA A 206 13.29 20.38 -0.91
N PRO A 207 14.64 20.32 -0.88
CA PRO A 207 15.47 21.31 -0.18
C PRO A 207 15.35 22.68 -0.83
N ARG A 208 15.30 23.74 -0.01
CA ARG A 208 15.30 25.12 -0.49
C ARG A 208 16.73 25.64 -0.61
N LEU A 209 17.01 26.30 -1.74
CA LEU A 209 18.28 27.02 -1.93
C LEU A 209 18.34 28.32 -1.12
N ARG A 210 17.19 28.92 -0.79
CA ARG A 210 17.07 30.19 -0.04
C ARG A 210 15.79 30.23 0.81
N GLY A 211 15.90 30.86 1.98
CA GLY A 211 14.80 31.13 2.89
C GLY A 211 14.42 29.95 3.78
N HIS A 212 13.49 30.20 4.70
CA HIS A 212 12.93 29.19 5.60
C HIS A 212 11.42 29.09 5.37
N LEU A 213 10.91 27.87 5.18
CA LEU A 213 9.48 27.61 5.13
C LEU A 213 8.91 27.34 6.52
N LYS A 214 7.67 27.74 6.73
CA LYS A 214 6.93 27.56 7.99
C LYS A 214 5.70 26.75 7.64
N PHE A 215 5.51 25.65 8.34
CA PHE A 215 4.38 24.76 8.17
C PHE A 215 3.56 24.76 9.46
N ALA A 216 2.24 24.81 9.30
CA ALA A 216 1.29 24.51 10.35
C ALA A 216 0.55 23.24 9.93
N ILE A 217 0.62 22.19 10.75
CA ILE A 217 -0.05 20.91 10.50
C ILE A 217 -1.08 20.71 11.59
N VAL A 218 -2.33 20.48 11.22
CA VAL A 218 -3.42 20.28 12.20
C VAL A 218 -3.92 18.85 12.09
N GLY A 219 -3.77 18.07 13.16
CA GLY A 219 -4.16 16.66 13.21
C GLY A 219 -3.11 15.79 13.93
N LEU A 220 -3.55 14.65 14.46
CA LEU A 220 -2.70 13.67 15.16
C LEU A 220 -2.79 12.27 14.54
N GLY A 221 -3.42 12.14 13.38
CA GLY A 221 -3.45 10.88 12.63
C GLY A 221 -2.13 10.60 11.91
N ASP A 222 -2.02 9.40 11.37
CA ASP A 222 -0.79 8.94 10.71
C ASP A 222 -0.28 9.89 9.60
N GLY A 223 -1.19 10.39 8.76
CA GLY A 223 -0.85 11.32 7.70
C GLY A 223 -0.25 12.65 8.21
N ALA A 224 -0.66 13.12 9.38
CA ALA A 224 -0.10 14.33 10.01
C ALA A 224 1.34 14.09 10.45
N LEU A 225 1.60 12.95 11.08
CA LEU A 225 2.92 12.57 11.58
C LEU A 225 3.88 12.27 10.42
N ALA A 226 3.41 11.57 9.39
CA ALA A 226 4.15 11.37 8.16
C ALA A 226 4.52 12.70 7.47
N ASP A 227 3.61 13.68 7.47
CA ASP A 227 3.88 15.03 6.95
C ASP A 227 4.97 15.75 7.77
N VAL A 228 4.91 15.72 9.11
CA VAL A 228 5.98 16.28 9.95
C VAL A 228 7.34 15.65 9.59
N LEU A 229 7.41 14.32 9.59
CA LEU A 229 8.65 13.59 9.39
C LEU A 229 9.25 13.87 8.00
N ARG A 230 8.45 13.84 6.92
CA ARG A 230 9.00 14.12 5.57
C ARG A 230 9.42 15.58 5.40
N ILE A 231 8.74 16.53 6.03
CA ILE A 231 9.10 17.96 5.94
C ILE A 231 10.41 18.22 6.70
N ARG A 232 10.62 17.54 7.82
CA ARG A 232 11.82 17.73 8.67
C ARG A 232 13.01 16.87 8.24
N LEU A 233 12.78 15.67 7.70
CA LEU A 233 13.83 14.68 7.37
C LEU A 233 14.03 14.45 5.87
N GLY A 234 13.14 14.98 5.02
CA GLY A 234 13.16 14.75 3.57
C GLY A 234 12.53 13.43 3.15
N LYS A 235 12.93 12.90 1.98
CA LYS A 235 12.29 11.75 1.32
C LYS A 235 12.27 10.47 2.19
N PRO A 236 11.09 9.90 2.49
CA PRO A 236 10.93 8.75 3.40
C PRO A 236 11.55 7.43 2.94
N GLU A 237 11.64 7.20 1.62
CA GLU A 237 12.42 6.12 0.99
C GLU A 237 13.78 5.89 1.66
N LYS A 238 14.45 6.99 2.03
CA LYS A 238 15.84 6.95 2.48
C LYS A 238 15.99 6.62 3.95
N TRP A 239 14.95 6.75 4.76
CA TRP A 239 15.08 6.71 6.22
C TRP A 239 14.10 5.78 6.91
N LEU A 240 12.96 5.42 6.32
CA LEU A 240 11.93 4.64 7.02
C LEU A 240 12.40 3.22 7.36
N THR A 241 12.94 2.49 6.38
CA THR A 241 13.49 1.15 6.58
C THR A 241 14.78 1.18 7.40
N GLU A 242 15.61 2.22 7.21
CA GLU A 242 16.83 2.45 7.99
C GLU A 242 16.49 2.64 9.48
N ALA A 243 15.50 3.48 9.79
CA ALA A 243 14.98 3.68 11.13
C ALA A 243 14.52 2.37 11.78
N ALA A 244 13.68 1.60 11.08
CA ALA A 244 13.18 0.33 11.61
C ALA A 244 14.33 -0.64 11.95
N ARG A 245 15.36 -0.72 11.09
CA ARG A 245 16.56 -1.55 11.35
C ARG A 245 17.37 -1.06 12.55
N LEU A 246 17.54 0.26 12.69
CA LEU A 246 18.23 0.85 13.84
C LEU A 246 17.48 0.61 15.16
N LEU A 247 16.15 0.47 15.09
CA LEU A 247 15.28 0.21 16.23
C LEU A 247 15.07 -1.28 16.54
N GLU A 248 15.49 -2.19 15.65
CA GLU A 248 15.33 -3.65 15.84
C GLU A 248 15.87 -4.16 17.19
N PRO A 249 17.00 -3.67 17.73
CA PRO A 249 17.49 -4.10 19.05
C PRO A 249 16.55 -3.79 20.22
N MET A 250 15.56 -2.91 20.04
CA MET A 250 14.59 -2.50 21.07
C MET A 250 13.16 -2.95 20.68
N ARG A 251 13.03 -3.87 19.72
CA ARG A 251 11.73 -4.24 19.13
C ARG A 251 10.77 -4.80 20.18
N GLU A 252 11.24 -5.61 21.11
CA GLU A 252 10.40 -6.21 22.15
C GLU A 252 9.88 -5.14 23.12
N GLU A 253 10.74 -4.26 23.61
CA GLU A 253 10.36 -3.18 24.51
C GLU A 253 9.42 -2.17 23.84
N LEU A 254 9.66 -1.88 22.56
CA LEU A 254 8.76 -1.04 21.75
C LEU A 254 7.42 -1.74 21.52
N SER A 255 7.41 -3.06 21.28
CA SER A 255 6.17 -3.82 21.15
C SER A 255 5.36 -3.81 22.45
N ASP A 256 6.02 -3.86 23.60
CA ASP A 256 5.36 -3.77 24.91
C ASP A 256 4.73 -2.40 25.15
N ILE A 257 5.43 -1.32 24.77
CA ILE A 257 4.90 0.05 24.84
C ILE A 257 3.70 0.22 23.89
N GLU A 258 3.78 -0.37 22.70
CA GLU A 258 2.79 -0.23 21.62
C GLU A 258 1.65 -1.24 21.70
N ASN A 259 1.67 -2.13 22.70
CA ASN A 259 0.72 -3.24 22.78
C ASN A 259 -0.73 -2.72 22.87
N PRO A 260 -1.64 -3.18 21.98
CA PRO A 260 -3.04 -2.74 21.93
C PRO A 260 -3.81 -2.91 23.24
N LEU A 261 -3.40 -3.82 24.14
CA LEU A 261 -4.02 -3.98 25.45
C LEU A 261 -3.76 -2.78 26.36
N PHE A 262 -2.58 -2.16 26.31
CA PHE A 262 -2.32 -0.89 27.00
C PHE A 262 -3.12 0.24 26.36
N LEU A 263 -3.28 0.23 25.04
CA LEU A 263 -4.06 1.20 24.28
C LEU A 263 -5.59 1.01 24.37
N ARG A 264 -6.09 0.05 25.15
CA ARG A 264 -7.53 -0.18 25.33
C ARG A 264 -8.05 0.22 26.72
N GLN A 265 -7.18 0.54 27.68
CA GLN A 265 -7.55 0.76 29.09
C GLN A 265 -8.06 2.16 29.46
N GLY A 266 -8.55 2.96 28.50
CA GLY A 266 -9.38 4.14 28.79
C GLY A 266 -8.69 5.38 29.39
N GLU A 267 -7.38 5.36 29.64
CA GLU A 267 -6.60 6.57 29.95
C GLU A 267 -6.25 7.35 28.69
N ALA A 268 -5.98 8.65 28.82
CA ALA A 268 -5.50 9.50 27.74
C ALA A 268 -4.26 8.86 27.08
N PHE A 269 -4.44 8.31 25.87
CA PHE A 269 -3.49 7.41 25.20
C PHE A 269 -2.07 7.94 25.06
N SER A 270 -1.93 9.27 25.04
CA SER A 270 -0.70 9.95 24.68
C SER A 270 0.33 9.97 25.82
N GLU A 271 -0.10 9.96 27.09
CA GLU A 271 0.81 10.03 28.25
C GLU A 271 1.52 8.70 28.56
N PRO A 272 0.84 7.53 28.56
CA PRO A 272 1.52 6.25 28.71
C PRO A 272 2.56 6.00 27.62
N LEU A 273 2.26 6.34 26.36
CA LEU A 273 3.17 6.23 25.24
C LEU A 273 4.42 7.10 25.44
N GLU A 274 4.22 8.38 25.79
CA GLU A 274 5.33 9.29 26.08
C GLU A 274 6.23 8.76 27.19
N ARG A 275 5.65 8.35 28.34
CA ARG A 275 6.41 7.75 29.44
C ARG A 275 7.14 6.48 29.04
N GLY A 276 6.55 5.67 28.15
CA GLY A 276 7.19 4.49 27.58
C GLY A 276 8.46 4.84 26.81
N TYR A 277 8.36 5.81 25.88
CA TYR A 277 9.51 6.25 25.10
C TYR A 277 10.57 6.96 25.95
N GLU A 278 10.19 7.75 26.96
CA GLU A 278 11.14 8.38 27.89
C GLU A 278 12.01 7.35 28.62
N LYS A 279 11.45 6.21 29.01
CA LYS A 279 12.23 5.12 29.64
C LYS A 279 13.30 4.55 28.71
N LEU A 280 13.04 4.55 27.40
CA LEU A 280 13.98 4.09 26.38
C LEU A 280 14.87 5.21 25.83
N GLN A 281 14.78 6.44 26.35
CA GLN A 281 15.42 7.61 25.75
C GLN A 281 16.92 7.42 25.42
N PRO A 282 17.78 6.95 26.35
CA PRO A 282 19.21 6.80 26.04
C PRO A 282 19.47 5.86 24.87
N ALA A 283 18.70 4.78 24.76
CA ALA A 283 18.83 3.78 23.71
C ALA A 283 18.28 4.30 22.37
N LEU A 284 17.07 4.90 22.38
CA LEU A 284 16.45 5.50 21.20
C LEU A 284 17.31 6.62 20.62
N MET A 285 17.82 7.52 21.46
CA MET A 285 18.67 8.64 21.00
C MET A 285 19.98 8.14 20.43
N LYS A 286 20.61 7.13 21.05
CA LYS A 286 21.83 6.51 20.52
C LYS A 286 21.59 5.83 19.17
N ALA A 287 20.46 5.14 19.01
CA ALA A 287 20.12 4.42 17.79
C ALA A 287 19.75 5.36 16.64
N LEU A 288 18.98 6.42 16.91
CA LEU A 288 18.43 7.32 15.89
C LEU A 288 19.33 8.53 15.59
N ASP A 289 20.29 8.88 16.43
CA ASP A 289 21.21 10.01 16.18
C ASP A 289 21.90 9.96 14.81
N PRO A 290 22.45 8.82 14.34
CA PRO A 290 23.05 8.74 13.01
C PRO A 290 22.06 9.08 11.89
N LEU A 291 20.79 8.71 12.06
CA LEU A 291 19.74 8.97 11.09
C LEU A 291 19.35 10.46 11.07
N PHE A 292 19.20 11.08 12.24
CA PHE A 292 18.69 12.44 12.36
C PHE A 292 19.75 13.51 12.11
N ARG A 293 20.98 13.31 12.59
CA ARG A 293 22.05 14.32 12.61
C ARG A 293 22.32 14.98 11.25
N HIS A 294 22.15 14.22 10.16
CA HIS A 294 22.41 14.70 8.80
C HIS A 294 21.14 14.93 7.97
N ARG A 295 19.95 14.64 8.53
CA ARG A 295 18.67 14.70 7.81
C ARG A 295 17.75 15.80 8.29
N ILE A 296 17.87 16.23 9.56
CA ILE A 296 17.10 17.36 10.07
C ILE A 296 17.40 18.58 9.20
N ARG A 297 16.37 19.07 8.53
CA ARG A 297 16.46 20.18 7.60
C ARG A 297 16.56 21.50 8.34
N SER A 298 17.51 22.38 8.04
CA SER A 298 17.53 23.71 8.67
C SER A 298 16.60 24.72 7.97
N ASP A 299 16.10 24.38 6.78
CA ASP A 299 15.30 25.27 5.92
C ASP A 299 13.78 25.17 6.13
N THR A 300 13.32 24.35 7.08
CA THR A 300 11.89 24.21 7.40
C THR A 300 11.62 24.31 8.90
N HIS A 301 10.51 24.93 9.26
CA HIS A 301 9.95 24.98 10.62
C HIS A 301 8.55 24.37 10.61
N VAL A 302 8.26 23.45 11.52
CA VAL A 302 6.97 22.76 11.59
C VAL A 302 6.34 22.96 12.96
N THR A 303 5.10 23.47 12.96
CA THR A 303 4.24 23.49 14.14
C THR A 303 3.13 22.46 13.96
N LEU A 304 3.12 21.42 14.81
CA LEU A 304 2.05 20.42 14.86
C LEU A 304 1.01 20.82 15.91
N LEU A 305 -0.25 20.91 15.51
CA LEU A 305 -1.39 21.30 16.34
C LEU A 305 -2.29 20.08 16.57
N GLY A 306 -2.48 19.71 17.83
CA GLY A 306 -3.24 18.52 18.22
C GLY A 306 -4.10 18.73 19.46
N THR A 307 -5.20 17.99 19.55
CA THR A 307 -6.14 18.11 20.68
C THR A 307 -5.75 17.30 21.92
N GLU A 308 -4.67 16.53 21.83
CA GLU A 308 -4.16 15.70 22.93
C GLU A 308 -3.04 16.44 23.67
N HIS A 309 -2.73 16.04 24.91
CA HIS A 309 -1.66 16.67 25.69
C HIS A 309 -0.28 16.48 25.04
N SER A 310 -0.06 15.33 24.39
CA SER A 310 1.16 15.03 23.63
C SER A 310 0.78 14.56 22.22
N PRO A 311 1.72 14.58 21.25
CA PRO A 311 1.38 14.29 19.85
C PRO A 311 1.25 12.77 19.55
N PHE A 312 1.42 11.92 20.56
CA PHE A 312 1.52 10.46 20.39
C PHE A 312 0.14 9.80 20.41
N SER A 313 -0.67 10.08 19.40
CA SER A 313 -1.99 9.46 19.29
C SER A 313 -1.89 8.00 18.83
N ALA A 314 -2.73 7.14 19.42
CA ALA A 314 -2.87 5.74 19.01
C ALA A 314 -3.34 5.57 17.54
N ARG A 315 -3.83 6.65 16.92
CA ARG A 315 -4.31 6.69 15.52
C ARG A 315 -3.20 6.70 14.47
N ALA A 316 -1.97 7.02 14.87
CA ALA A 316 -0.82 6.95 13.98
C ALA A 316 -0.19 5.55 14.01
N ASN A 317 0.72 5.24 13.10
CA ASN A 317 1.53 4.03 13.24
C ASN A 317 2.65 4.22 14.27
N ALA A 318 3.07 3.13 14.92
CA ALA A 318 4.06 3.15 15.99
C ALA A 318 5.41 3.71 15.55
N LEU A 319 5.87 3.37 14.34
CA LEU A 319 7.15 3.84 13.83
C LEU A 319 7.16 5.38 13.69
N ASN A 320 6.09 5.95 13.13
CA ASN A 320 5.92 7.39 13.02
C ASN A 320 5.88 8.07 14.40
N ARG A 321 5.25 7.45 15.41
CA ARG A 321 5.25 7.98 16.78
C ARG A 321 6.65 8.01 17.39
N VAL A 322 7.39 6.90 17.32
CA VAL A 322 8.75 6.79 17.87
C VAL A 322 9.68 7.79 17.20
N LEU A 323 9.59 7.92 15.87
CA LEU A 323 10.39 8.89 15.11
C LEU A 323 10.00 10.34 15.42
N LEU A 324 8.70 10.63 15.60
CA LEU A 324 8.26 11.96 16.03
C LEU A 324 8.75 12.28 17.45
N TRP A 325 8.74 11.30 18.36
CA TRP A 325 9.26 11.47 19.71
C TRP A 325 10.76 11.82 19.66
N ALA A 326 11.55 11.08 18.87
CA ALA A 326 12.98 11.38 18.69
C ALA A 326 13.20 12.76 18.07
N LEU A 327 12.40 13.13 17.06
CA LEU A 327 12.43 14.46 16.46
C LEU A 327 12.16 15.57 17.49
N LEU A 328 11.17 15.39 18.36
CA LEU A 328 10.83 16.35 19.42
C LEU A 328 12.00 16.57 20.39
N LYS A 329 12.82 15.55 20.63
CA LYS A 329 14.01 15.65 21.49
C LYS A 329 15.23 16.23 20.76
N MET A 330 15.37 15.97 19.47
CA MET A 330 16.56 16.34 18.69
C MET A 330 16.46 17.69 17.99
N ASP A 331 15.25 18.11 17.58
CA ASP A 331 15.02 19.30 16.75
C ASP A 331 14.23 20.38 17.50
N THR A 332 14.84 20.91 18.57
CA THR A 332 14.20 21.91 19.43
C THR A 332 14.03 23.28 18.76
N ALA A 333 14.67 23.52 17.61
CA ALA A 333 14.61 24.77 16.87
C ALA A 333 13.63 24.73 15.69
N GLY A 334 13.53 23.59 14.98
CA GLY A 334 12.75 23.47 13.76
C GLY A 334 11.41 22.73 13.91
N PHE A 335 11.14 22.10 15.04
CA PHE A 335 9.89 21.39 15.29
C PHE A 335 9.30 21.73 16.67
N GLN A 336 8.00 21.98 16.70
CA GLN A 336 7.26 22.15 17.95
C GLN A 336 5.87 21.50 17.88
N TYR A 337 5.45 20.95 19.00
CA TYR A 337 4.07 20.52 19.23
C TYR A 337 3.33 21.54 20.09
N VAL A 338 2.09 21.86 19.70
CA VAL A 338 1.21 22.78 20.44
C VAL A 338 -0.11 22.08 20.73
N PRO A 339 -0.40 21.73 22.00
CA PRO A 339 -1.71 21.20 22.38
C PRO A 339 -2.77 22.30 22.30
N ILE A 340 -3.94 21.96 21.76
CA ILE A 340 -5.07 22.88 21.56
C ILE A 340 -6.37 22.29 22.14
N GLN A 341 -7.20 23.09 22.77
CA GLN A 341 -8.48 22.62 23.33
C GLN A 341 -9.53 22.39 22.24
N LYS A 342 -9.65 23.36 21.33
CA LYS A 342 -10.60 23.34 20.25
C LYS A 342 -10.04 24.09 19.05
N LYS A 343 -10.40 23.61 17.87
CA LYS A 343 -10.18 24.31 16.61
C LYS A 343 -11.29 25.36 16.47
N SER A 344 -10.95 26.61 16.23
CA SER A 344 -11.93 27.57 15.72
C SER A 344 -12.12 27.37 14.21
N GLU A 345 -13.32 27.70 13.71
CA GLU A 345 -13.78 27.54 12.33
C GLU A 345 -12.80 28.14 11.29
N PRO A 346 -12.83 27.66 10.02
CA PRO A 346 -11.97 28.20 8.97
C PRO A 346 -12.29 29.68 8.70
N GLU A 347 -11.28 30.54 8.80
CA GLU A 347 -11.31 31.85 8.17
C GLU A 347 -11.04 31.74 6.66
N GLU A 348 -11.45 32.77 5.92
CA GLU A 348 -11.42 32.95 4.46
C GLU A 348 -10.43 32.06 3.69
N ALA A 349 -10.96 31.38 2.67
CA ALA A 349 -10.17 30.65 1.69
C ALA A 349 -9.02 31.53 1.16
N GLY A 350 -7.78 31.04 1.30
CA GLY A 350 -6.57 31.73 0.82
C GLY A 350 -5.65 32.26 1.92
N LYS A 351 -6.05 32.28 3.19
CA LYS A 351 -5.15 32.62 4.31
C LYS A 351 -4.48 31.37 4.86
N ASN A 352 -3.14 31.33 4.85
CA ASN A 352 -2.34 30.27 5.50
C ASN A 352 -2.22 30.50 7.02
N THR A 353 -3.36 30.75 7.64
CA THR A 353 -3.47 31.13 9.05
C THR A 353 -4.45 30.21 9.75
N VAL A 354 -4.08 29.75 10.95
CA VAL A 354 -4.94 28.94 11.80
C VAL A 354 -5.14 29.63 13.13
N ARG A 355 -6.41 29.85 13.49
CA ARG A 355 -6.80 30.24 14.84
C ARG A 355 -7.11 29.01 15.67
N TYR A 356 -6.67 29.01 16.93
CA TYR A 356 -6.87 27.91 17.85
C TYR A 356 -6.97 28.40 19.28
N VAL A 357 -7.63 27.62 20.14
CA VAL A 357 -7.65 27.86 21.58
C VAL A 357 -6.57 27.01 22.22
N ASP A 358 -5.58 27.63 22.85
CA ASP A 358 -4.50 26.90 23.50
C ASP A 358 -4.95 26.24 24.82
N ALA A 359 -4.04 25.50 25.47
CA ALA A 359 -4.32 24.83 26.73
C ALA A 359 -4.81 25.77 27.86
N SER A 360 -4.47 27.07 27.80
CA SER A 360 -4.92 28.08 28.78
C SER A 360 -6.31 28.64 28.50
N GLY A 361 -6.94 28.26 27.38
CA GLY A 361 -8.21 28.85 26.94
C GLY A 361 -8.04 30.15 26.14
N THR A 362 -6.80 30.54 25.80
CA THR A 362 -6.53 31.77 25.05
C THR A 362 -6.59 31.49 23.55
N THR A 363 -7.37 32.30 22.81
CA THR A 363 -7.36 32.25 21.34
C THR A 363 -6.05 32.81 20.82
N LYS A 364 -5.34 32.01 20.05
CA LYS A 364 -4.08 32.36 19.37
C LYS A 364 -4.24 32.20 17.87
N GLU A 365 -3.34 32.87 17.15
CA GLU A 365 -3.26 32.81 15.70
C GLU A 365 -1.85 32.38 15.29
N LEU A 366 -1.77 31.41 14.38
CA LEU A 366 -0.52 30.95 13.79
C LEU A 366 -0.57 31.14 12.28
N THR A 367 0.32 31.97 11.76
CA THR A 367 0.52 32.16 10.32
C THR A 367 1.70 31.32 9.85
N ALA A 368 1.51 30.60 8.76
CA ALA A 368 2.50 29.73 8.13
C ALA A 368 2.60 30.00 6.63
N HIS A 369 3.64 29.49 5.97
CA HIS A 369 3.71 29.48 4.51
C HIS A 369 2.81 28.38 3.91
N HIS A 370 2.62 27.29 4.65
CA HIS A 370 1.74 26.18 4.29
C HIS A 370 0.92 25.74 5.51
N LEU A 371 -0.40 25.63 5.33
CA LEU A 371 -1.32 25.07 6.31
C LEU A 371 -1.84 23.72 5.81
N ILE A 372 -1.49 22.65 6.51
CA ILE A 372 -1.88 21.27 6.19
C ILE A 372 -2.91 20.79 7.22
N ARG A 373 -4.02 20.23 6.77
CA ARG A 373 -5.09 19.73 7.64
C ARG A 373 -5.25 18.23 7.41
N ARG A 374 -5.05 17.43 8.45
CA ARG A 374 -5.11 15.96 8.44
C ARG A 374 -6.10 15.48 9.49
N PHE A 375 -7.38 15.65 9.17
CA PHE A 375 -8.46 15.27 10.08
C PHE A 375 -8.98 13.86 9.81
N GLY A 376 -8.52 13.23 8.72
CA GLY A 376 -9.22 12.10 8.15
C GLY A 376 -10.57 12.53 7.56
N PRO A 377 -11.32 11.60 6.97
CA PRO A 377 -12.67 11.91 6.53
C PRO A 377 -13.60 12.18 7.70
N THR A 378 -14.46 13.17 7.51
CA THR A 378 -15.57 13.42 8.43
C THR A 378 -16.75 12.53 8.06
N GLU A 379 -17.63 12.28 9.03
CA GLU A 379 -18.93 11.64 8.77
C GLU A 379 -19.73 12.41 7.71
N GLU A 380 -19.61 13.73 7.68
CA GLU A 380 -20.20 14.59 6.66
C GLU A 380 -19.66 14.29 5.27
N THR A 381 -18.39 13.92 5.13
CA THR A 381 -17.80 13.54 3.84
C THR A 381 -18.46 12.27 3.29
N LEU A 382 -18.72 11.28 4.15
CA LEU A 382 -19.46 10.07 3.78
C LEU A 382 -20.94 10.37 3.49
N LYS A 383 -21.60 11.21 4.31
CA LYS A 383 -22.99 11.66 4.11
C LYS A 383 -23.15 12.44 2.82
N GLN A 384 -22.21 13.30 2.46
CA GLN A 384 -22.27 14.08 1.23
C GLN A 384 -22.09 13.20 -0.02
N GLN A 385 -21.16 12.23 0.04
CA GLN A 385 -20.89 11.38 -1.12
C GLN A 385 -21.91 10.24 -1.26
N PHE A 386 -22.45 9.75 -0.14
CA PHE A 386 -23.36 8.61 -0.10
C PHE A 386 -24.46 8.80 0.96
N PRO A 387 -25.36 9.79 0.81
CA PRO A 387 -26.33 10.17 1.85
C PRO A 387 -27.20 9.01 2.35
N LYS A 388 -27.73 8.19 1.42
CA LYS A 388 -28.53 7.00 1.75
C LYS A 388 -27.71 5.88 2.41
N LEU A 389 -26.42 5.79 2.09
CA LEU A 389 -25.52 4.80 2.70
C LEU A 389 -25.16 5.21 4.13
N ALA A 390 -24.96 6.51 4.34
CA ALA A 390 -24.60 7.07 5.63
C ALA A 390 -25.72 6.96 6.67
N GLU A 391 -27.00 6.96 6.25
CA GLU A 391 -28.15 6.68 7.12
C GLU A 391 -28.08 5.26 7.71
N GLY A 392 -27.60 4.26 6.94
CA GLY A 392 -27.48 2.86 7.39
C GLY A 392 -26.21 2.52 8.20
N LEU A 393 -25.20 3.41 8.17
CA LEU A 393 -23.89 3.22 8.81
C LEU A 393 -23.80 3.77 10.24
N THR A 394 -24.80 4.52 10.71
CA THR A 394 -24.81 5.10 12.05
C THR A 394 -24.83 4.02 13.15
N GLY A 395 -23.73 3.84 13.88
CA GLY A 395 -23.68 3.03 15.12
C GLY A 395 -23.19 1.58 15.01
N ARG A 396 -22.56 1.14 13.91
CA ARG A 396 -22.08 -0.25 13.74
C ARG A 396 -20.58 -0.40 14.03
N GLN A 397 -20.19 -1.49 14.68
CA GLN A 397 -18.81 -1.78 15.11
C GLN A 397 -17.95 -2.45 14.02
N LEU A 398 -16.64 -2.16 13.97
CA LEU A 398 -15.76 -2.46 12.82
C LEU A 398 -15.07 -3.83 12.81
N VAL A 399 -14.77 -4.28 11.58
CA VAL A 399 -13.78 -5.33 11.30
C VAL A 399 -12.37 -4.74 11.48
N THR A 400 -11.69 -5.10 12.56
CA THR A 400 -10.23 -4.94 12.65
C THR A 400 -9.58 -6.03 11.80
N GLY A 401 -8.70 -5.62 10.89
CA GLY A 401 -7.99 -6.53 10.00
C GLY A 401 -6.87 -7.24 10.76
N ASP A 402 -7.17 -8.40 11.33
CA ASP A 402 -6.13 -9.37 11.64
C ASP A 402 -5.54 -9.90 10.31
N ARG A 403 -4.22 -9.99 10.24
CA ARG A 403 -3.47 -10.52 9.09
C ARG A 403 -3.57 -12.03 8.93
N SER A 404 -4.27 -12.72 9.83
CA SER A 404 -4.75 -14.09 9.62
C SER A 404 -5.74 -14.17 8.44
N VAL A 405 -5.23 -14.01 7.21
CA VAL A 405 -5.99 -14.25 5.99
C VAL A 405 -6.17 -15.76 5.85
N TRP A 406 -7.42 -16.22 5.90
CA TRP A 406 -7.79 -17.61 5.65
C TRP A 406 -7.74 -17.87 4.14
N VAL A 407 -6.61 -18.36 3.65
CA VAL A 407 -6.48 -18.83 2.28
C VAL A 407 -6.73 -20.34 2.27
N ASP A 408 -7.99 -20.74 2.16
CA ASP A 408 -8.36 -22.10 1.77
C ASP A 408 -8.39 -22.17 0.23
N GLY A 409 -7.42 -22.87 -0.36
CA GLY A 409 -7.45 -23.23 -1.77
C GLY A 409 -6.08 -23.28 -2.45
N PRO A 410 -5.60 -24.46 -2.90
CA PRO A 410 -4.38 -24.58 -3.71
C PRO A 410 -4.49 -23.96 -5.12
N GLU A 411 -5.68 -23.47 -5.52
CA GLU A 411 -5.94 -22.88 -6.85
C GLU A 411 -5.66 -21.37 -6.94
N LEU A 412 -5.59 -20.66 -5.81
CA LEU A 412 -5.41 -19.20 -5.75
C LEU A 412 -3.98 -18.77 -5.42
N ALA A 413 -3.16 -19.68 -4.91
CA ALA A 413 -1.73 -19.48 -4.89
C ALA A 413 -1.24 -19.68 -6.33
N LEU A 414 -0.88 -18.59 -7.02
CA LEU A 414 0.31 -18.66 -7.87
C LEU A 414 1.38 -19.25 -6.94
N ARG A 415 1.73 -20.52 -7.11
CA ARG A 415 2.63 -21.18 -6.17
C ARG A 415 3.90 -20.31 -6.08
N PRO A 416 4.62 -20.27 -4.96
CA PRO A 416 5.96 -19.66 -4.95
C PRO A 416 6.87 -20.24 -6.05
N SER A 417 6.60 -21.49 -6.47
CA SER A 417 7.23 -22.14 -7.64
C SER A 417 6.75 -21.60 -9.00
N ASP A 418 5.56 -21.00 -9.07
CA ASP A 418 5.01 -20.38 -10.27
C ASP A 418 5.40 -18.91 -10.36
N ALA A 419 5.56 -18.19 -9.24
CA ALA A 419 6.23 -16.89 -9.23
C ALA A 419 7.70 -17.00 -9.65
N SER A 420 8.36 -18.13 -9.38
CA SER A 420 9.70 -18.43 -9.91
C SER A 420 9.68 -19.02 -11.32
N ARG A 421 8.56 -19.56 -11.81
CA ARG A 421 8.39 -19.83 -13.26
C ARG A 421 8.15 -18.54 -14.03
N ASP A 422 7.33 -17.63 -13.54
CA ASP A 422 7.05 -16.33 -14.16
C ASP A 422 8.19 -15.31 -13.99
N LEU A 423 8.96 -15.38 -12.91
CA LEU A 423 10.23 -14.65 -12.79
C LEU A 423 11.28 -15.21 -13.75
N VAL A 424 11.25 -16.50 -14.07
CA VAL A 424 12.13 -17.11 -15.09
C VAL A 424 11.62 -16.82 -16.51
N SER A 425 10.30 -16.75 -16.73
CA SER A 425 9.67 -16.22 -17.94
C SER A 425 10.00 -14.75 -18.22
N MET A 426 10.52 -14.02 -17.21
CA MET A 426 10.89 -12.60 -17.30
C MET A 426 12.40 -12.33 -17.43
N TYR A 427 13.25 -13.35 -17.56
CA TYR A 427 14.65 -13.13 -17.97
C TYR A 427 14.78 -13.28 -19.48
N ILE A 428 14.55 -12.18 -20.19
CA ILE A 428 14.98 -12.04 -21.57
C ILE A 428 16.52 -12.08 -21.57
N VAL A 429 17.09 -13.24 -21.91
CA VAL A 429 18.46 -13.32 -22.41
C VAL A 429 18.33 -13.13 -23.92
N LEU A 430 18.41 -11.89 -24.38
CA LEU A 430 18.79 -11.67 -25.77
C LEU A 430 20.27 -12.07 -25.87
N ASP A 431 20.58 -12.96 -26.80
CA ASP A 431 21.94 -13.13 -27.29
C ASP A 431 22.47 -11.74 -27.71
N GLU A 432 23.75 -11.47 -27.46
CA GLU A 432 24.44 -10.26 -27.90
C GLU A 432 24.23 -10.02 -29.41
N ALA A 433 24.08 -11.08 -30.21
CA ALA A 433 23.72 -10.98 -31.62
C ALA A 433 22.29 -10.49 -31.88
N GLU A 434 21.32 -10.83 -31.03
CA GLU A 434 19.91 -10.40 -31.17
C GLU A 434 19.71 -8.98 -30.65
N LEU A 435 20.41 -8.59 -29.59
CA LEU A 435 20.44 -7.21 -29.11
C LEU A 435 21.02 -6.26 -30.18
N GLN A 436 22.04 -6.71 -30.93
CA GLN A 436 22.60 -5.94 -32.04
C GLN A 436 21.64 -5.87 -33.25
N ARG A 437 20.85 -6.92 -33.52
CA ARG A 437 19.79 -6.88 -34.56
C ARG A 437 18.63 -5.95 -34.17
N ALA A 438 18.22 -5.95 -32.91
CA ALA A 438 17.22 -5.03 -32.39
C ALA A 438 17.71 -3.56 -32.44
N LYS A 439 19.00 -3.31 -32.16
CA LYS A 439 19.62 -1.98 -32.33
C LYS A 439 19.69 -1.54 -33.80
N ALA A 440 19.80 -2.47 -34.74
CA ALA A 440 19.86 -2.19 -36.17
C ALA A 440 18.49 -1.83 -36.80
N LYS A 441 17.37 -2.30 -36.22
CA LYS A 441 16.01 -1.91 -36.64
C LYS A 441 15.49 -0.81 -35.70
N ARG A 442 15.42 0.42 -36.21
CA ARG A 442 15.10 1.68 -35.47
C ARG A 442 13.75 1.70 -34.73
N PHE A 443 13.60 0.93 -33.67
CA PHE A 443 12.53 1.07 -32.69
C PHE A 443 13.11 0.77 -31.31
N VAL A 444 13.26 1.81 -30.49
CA VAL A 444 12.95 1.87 -29.05
C VAL A 444 13.54 3.18 -28.49
N ASP A 445 12.66 4.00 -27.94
CA ASP A 445 12.97 5.24 -27.23
C ASP A 445 13.78 4.92 -25.95
N CYS A 446 14.92 5.58 -25.80
CA CYS A 446 16.11 5.13 -25.07
C CYS A 446 16.07 5.36 -23.53
N ARG A 447 15.02 4.92 -22.83
CA ARG A 447 15.03 4.85 -21.34
C ARG A 447 14.90 3.44 -20.79
N CYS A 448 14.11 2.58 -21.43
CA CYS A 448 13.96 1.18 -21.01
C CYS A 448 15.22 0.35 -21.31
N ALA A 449 15.87 0.58 -22.46
CA ALA A 449 17.08 -0.14 -22.85
C ALA A 449 18.27 0.11 -21.90
N TRP A 450 18.45 1.36 -21.47
CA TRP A 450 19.52 1.73 -20.54
C TRP A 450 19.28 1.18 -19.13
N TRP A 451 18.02 1.18 -18.69
CA TRP A 451 17.60 0.59 -17.42
C TRP A 451 17.77 -0.95 -17.40
N LEU A 452 17.48 -1.61 -18.53
CA LEU A 452 17.72 -3.04 -18.72
C LEU A 452 19.23 -3.37 -18.76
N GLU A 453 20.05 -2.58 -19.45
CA GLU A 453 21.51 -2.78 -19.52
C GLU A 453 22.17 -2.67 -18.12
N ASP A 454 21.80 -1.66 -17.32
CA ASP A 454 22.33 -1.48 -15.96
C ASP A 454 21.90 -2.62 -15.01
N ARG A 455 20.64 -3.07 -15.09
CA ARG A 455 20.15 -4.20 -14.29
C ARG A 455 20.75 -5.53 -14.71
N TYR A 456 20.94 -5.75 -16.01
CA TYR A 456 21.60 -6.94 -16.56
C TYR A 456 23.08 -7.01 -16.14
N ALA A 457 23.80 -5.88 -16.23
CA ALA A 457 25.18 -5.79 -15.78
C ALA A 457 25.33 -6.08 -14.28
N ARG A 458 24.41 -5.56 -13.44
CA ARG A 458 24.40 -5.86 -11.99
C ARG A 458 24.07 -7.32 -11.71
N PHE A 459 23.07 -7.89 -12.38
CA PHE A 459 22.72 -9.30 -12.22
C PHE A 459 23.90 -10.22 -12.59
N LEU A 460 24.57 -9.96 -13.71
CA LEU A 460 25.77 -10.70 -14.12
C LEU A 460 26.93 -10.51 -13.14
N ALA A 461 27.13 -9.30 -12.61
CA ALA A 461 28.17 -9.06 -11.61
C ALA A 461 27.90 -9.83 -10.31
N GLU A 462 26.67 -9.78 -9.80
CA GLU A 462 26.23 -10.44 -8.55
C GLU A 462 26.21 -11.98 -8.67
N ASN A 463 25.95 -12.51 -9.87
CA ASN A 463 25.77 -13.94 -10.11
C ASN A 463 26.83 -14.56 -11.02
N SER A 464 27.94 -13.86 -11.25
CA SER A 464 29.05 -14.26 -12.15
C SER A 464 29.54 -15.69 -11.89
N HIS A 465 29.72 -16.06 -10.62
CA HIS A 465 30.12 -17.40 -10.19
C HIS A 465 29.10 -18.50 -10.56
N LEU A 466 27.80 -18.18 -10.56
CA LEU A 466 26.72 -19.11 -10.87
C LEU A 466 26.60 -19.33 -12.38
N VAL A 467 26.74 -18.24 -13.14
CA VAL A 467 26.77 -18.26 -14.61
C VAL A 467 27.98 -19.07 -15.11
N GLU A 468 29.16 -18.82 -14.54
CA GLU A 468 30.39 -19.55 -14.88
C GLU A 468 30.28 -21.05 -14.55
N HIS A 469 29.61 -21.39 -13.43
CA HIS A 469 29.35 -22.78 -13.06
C HIS A 469 28.39 -23.48 -14.03
N LEU A 470 27.36 -22.79 -14.50
CA LEU A 470 26.38 -23.31 -15.46
C LEU A 470 27.01 -23.51 -16.85
N ILE A 471 27.88 -22.60 -17.29
CA ILE A 471 28.66 -22.74 -18.53
C ILE A 471 29.57 -23.97 -18.43
N LYS A 472 30.32 -24.11 -17.33
CA LYS A 472 31.20 -25.28 -17.09
C LYS A 472 30.42 -26.61 -17.01
N LEU A 473 29.16 -26.58 -16.56
CA LEU A 473 28.28 -27.76 -16.56
C LEU A 473 27.77 -28.11 -17.96
N ARG A 474 27.44 -27.11 -18.78
CA ARG A 474 27.01 -27.28 -20.18
C ARG A 474 28.13 -27.83 -21.07
N GLU A 475 29.38 -27.45 -20.81
CA GLU A 475 30.54 -27.87 -21.60
C GLU A 475 31.05 -29.29 -21.27
N ARG A 476 30.60 -29.90 -20.18
CA ARG A 476 30.95 -31.27 -19.82
C ARG A 476 30.13 -32.28 -20.63
N LYS A 477 30.77 -32.90 -21.62
CA LYS A 477 30.19 -33.90 -22.53
C LYS A 477 29.92 -35.30 -21.92
N ASP A 478 30.15 -35.56 -20.63
CA ASP A 478 29.91 -36.89 -20.02
C ASP A 478 29.33 -36.77 -18.59
N PRO A 479 28.07 -37.19 -18.33
CA PRO A 479 27.42 -37.06 -17.04
C PRO A 479 27.53 -38.37 -16.26
N ARG A 480 28.73 -38.76 -15.83
CA ARG A 480 28.87 -39.79 -14.81
C ARG A 480 29.01 -39.15 -13.43
N PRO A 481 28.09 -39.42 -12.48
CA PRO A 481 28.27 -38.95 -11.12
C PRO A 481 29.55 -39.60 -10.55
N PRO A 482 30.34 -38.86 -9.75
CA PRO A 482 31.49 -39.46 -9.08
C PRO A 482 31.01 -40.63 -8.22
N SER A 483 31.45 -41.82 -8.56
CA SER A 483 31.20 -43.04 -7.80
C SER A 483 31.84 -42.88 -6.42
N GLY A 484 31.05 -42.53 -5.39
CA GLY A 484 31.59 -42.49 -4.02
C GLY A 484 30.87 -41.66 -2.94
N SER A 485 29.73 -41.02 -3.17
CA SER A 485 29.02 -40.33 -2.06
C SER A 485 27.52 -40.61 -2.04
N GLY A 486 27.11 -41.60 -1.25
CA GLY A 486 25.72 -41.99 -1.00
C GLY A 486 24.96 -41.00 -0.10
N SER A 487 24.74 -39.77 -0.57
CA SER A 487 23.80 -38.85 0.08
C SER A 487 22.59 -38.62 -0.83
N PRO A 488 21.36 -38.98 -0.40
CA PRO A 488 20.10 -38.67 -1.09
C PRO A 488 19.94 -37.18 -1.44
N PHE A 489 20.65 -36.31 -0.72
CA PHE A 489 20.65 -34.86 -0.92
C PHE A 489 21.31 -34.44 -2.25
N ASN A 490 22.34 -35.14 -2.72
CA ASN A 490 23.03 -34.79 -3.96
C ASN A 490 22.23 -35.22 -5.20
N ALA A 491 21.52 -36.35 -5.12
CA ALA A 491 20.61 -36.78 -6.19
C ALA A 491 19.43 -35.81 -6.36
N CYS A 492 18.91 -35.26 -5.25
CA CYS A 492 17.85 -34.26 -5.27
C CYS A 492 18.30 -32.95 -5.94
N ARG A 493 19.53 -32.47 -5.65
CA ARG A 493 20.08 -31.25 -6.28
C ARG A 493 20.31 -31.42 -7.79
N VAL A 494 20.80 -32.59 -8.21
CA VAL A 494 20.98 -32.89 -9.65
C VAL A 494 19.63 -33.00 -10.37
N ARG A 495 18.62 -33.59 -9.74
CA ARG A 495 17.25 -33.64 -10.29
C ARG A 495 16.65 -32.25 -10.45
N ILE A 496 16.73 -31.41 -9.42
CA ILE A 496 16.22 -30.02 -9.44
C ILE A 496 16.97 -29.18 -10.49
N ALA A 497 18.29 -29.36 -10.62
CA ALA A 497 19.07 -28.66 -11.64
C ALA A 497 18.64 -29.07 -13.07
N ARG A 498 18.36 -30.36 -13.28
CA ARG A 498 17.89 -30.89 -14.56
C ARG A 498 16.47 -30.43 -14.92
N GLU A 499 15.55 -30.47 -13.96
CA GLU A 499 14.19 -29.95 -14.13
C GLU A 499 14.19 -28.44 -14.46
N ARG A 500 15.13 -27.68 -13.90
CA ARG A 500 15.33 -26.26 -14.23
C ARG A 500 15.93 -26.06 -15.62
N LEU A 501 16.87 -26.91 -16.04
CA LEU A 501 17.46 -26.88 -17.40
C LEU A 501 16.44 -27.27 -18.47
N ASP A 502 15.62 -28.29 -18.23
CA ASP A 502 14.57 -28.73 -19.15
C ASP A 502 13.45 -27.68 -19.26
N ALA A 503 13.12 -26.98 -18.17
CA ALA A 503 12.20 -25.85 -18.17
C ALA A 503 12.72 -24.66 -19.00
N VAL A 504 14.01 -24.33 -18.88
CA VAL A 504 14.67 -23.30 -19.69
C VAL A 504 14.67 -23.70 -21.18
N GLY A 505 15.00 -24.96 -21.50
CA GLY A 505 14.97 -25.46 -22.87
C GLY A 505 13.57 -25.44 -23.50
N SER A 506 12.54 -25.78 -22.72
CA SER A 506 11.13 -25.75 -23.17
C SER A 506 10.66 -24.30 -23.40
N MET A 507 11.19 -23.34 -22.65
CA MET A 507 10.93 -21.92 -22.82
C MET A 507 11.52 -21.35 -24.12
N PHE A 508 12.74 -21.79 -24.49
CA PHE A 508 13.35 -21.42 -25.77
C PHE A 508 12.55 -21.96 -26.96
N GLN A 509 12.02 -23.19 -26.87
CA GLN A 509 11.18 -23.77 -27.92
C GLN A 509 9.89 -22.97 -28.13
N VAL A 510 9.24 -22.52 -27.05
CA VAL A 510 8.02 -21.68 -27.11
C VAL A 510 8.33 -20.30 -27.71
N LEU A 511 9.52 -19.74 -27.47
CA LEU A 511 9.96 -18.48 -28.07
C LEU A 511 10.29 -18.63 -29.56
N ASP A 512 10.92 -19.72 -29.97
CA ASP A 512 11.16 -20.04 -31.39
C ASP A 512 9.82 -20.20 -32.13
N ASP A 513 8.87 -20.95 -31.56
CA ASP A 513 7.53 -21.15 -32.15
C ASP A 513 6.75 -19.83 -32.24
N PHE A 514 6.87 -18.95 -31.23
CA PHE A 514 6.20 -17.63 -31.20
C PHE A 514 6.83 -16.61 -32.17
N LEU A 515 8.13 -16.68 -32.41
CA LEU A 515 8.83 -15.82 -33.37
C LEU A 515 8.63 -16.28 -34.82
N ILE A 516 8.36 -17.56 -35.05
CA ILE A 516 8.03 -18.11 -36.38
C ILE A 516 6.59 -17.74 -36.79
N GLU A 517 5.63 -17.63 -35.85
CA GLU A 517 4.23 -17.29 -36.19
C GLU A 517 3.95 -15.80 -36.46
N PHE A 518 4.86 -14.88 -36.11
CA PHE A 518 4.60 -13.42 -36.19
C PHE A 518 5.45 -12.65 -37.21
N ILE A 519 6.18 -13.32 -38.09
CA ILE A 519 6.89 -12.69 -39.20
C ILE A 519 6.22 -13.15 -40.51
N PRO A 520 5.40 -12.31 -41.17
CA PRO A 520 5.04 -12.59 -42.55
C PRO A 520 6.33 -12.54 -43.39
N GLU A 521 6.58 -13.59 -44.17
CA GLU A 521 7.81 -13.75 -44.97
C GLU A 521 7.99 -12.70 -46.08
N ASP A 522 7.01 -11.83 -46.33
CA ASP A 522 7.07 -10.87 -47.44
C ASP A 522 6.65 -9.47 -47.00
N GLU A 523 7.62 -8.62 -46.65
CA GLU A 523 7.80 -7.25 -47.18
C GLU A 523 9.05 -6.59 -46.55
N PRO A 524 9.83 -5.80 -47.33
CA PRO A 524 11.25 -5.55 -47.13
C PRO A 524 11.67 -4.76 -45.88
#